data_AF-A0A9W9M4P8-F1
#
_entry.id   AF-A0A9W9M4P8-F1
#
_cell.length_a   1.000
_cell.length_b   1.000
_cell.length_c   1.000
_cell.angle_alpha   90.00
_cell.angle_beta   90.00
_cell.angle_gamma   90.00
#
_symmetry.space_group_name_H-M   'P 1'
#
loop_
_entity.id
_entity.type
_entity.pdbx_description
1 polymer ?
#
loop_
_entity_poly.entity_id
_entity_poly.type
_entity_poly.pdbx_seq_one_letter_code
_entity_poly.pdbx_strand_id
1 'polypeptide(L)'
;MINPQDRFWSEGQNYRGPSEKPTTETYCNVWDWDQLRMVKVKGTAKLFPPEEDRELSILARFADYLSPEVRAITVDDDGLLTGVSTDLEEDDTLFLAYIPFSLCESLGNCRTIQYSKLQELDRLGPCIDLVSYENESRIPQKVVFKFNVLNKPLRIQMAWDELNILKSLPPHPNIIPFDRVVLEDQESRVIGFTTKYIPGGTLANSKIPFRFKWLQQLTQVVDFLNLELGIMHQDIAPRNLLIDPCTHKIVLFDFDRAASGKKRLYEGRDDVTSVVFTLYELVTNDTSFSGIPHSDRHIGMVQSISEWIVNSELDSDVSKFRNFLSEWVAIRRSDGDMERYLNAPPRFIWPDLPTAPDYNVPFEMGTTWDGKPNWMTGHRSRFTAMKMGQYCFRWERPPQSRSLIEAENSV
;
A
#
# COMPACT_ATOMS: atom_id res chain seq x y z
N MET A 1 -0.26 -14.83 4.26
CA MET A 1 -0.94 -15.07 2.98
C MET A 1 -1.86 -13.89 2.77
N ILE A 2 -1.90 -13.36 1.55
CA ILE A 2 -2.78 -12.26 1.19
C ILE A 2 -4.24 -12.66 1.48
N ASN A 3 -5.00 -11.77 2.09
CA ASN A 3 -6.42 -12.02 2.29
C ASN A 3 -7.09 -12.24 0.92
N PRO A 4 -7.86 -13.32 0.71
CA PRO A 4 -8.49 -13.59 -0.59
C PRO A 4 -9.32 -12.43 -1.14
N GLN A 5 -9.91 -11.61 -0.26
CA GLN A 5 -10.68 -10.42 -0.64
C GLN A 5 -9.80 -9.29 -1.19
N ASP A 6 -8.54 -9.23 -0.77
CA ASP A 6 -7.58 -8.19 -1.16
C ASP A 6 -6.67 -8.64 -2.31
N ARG A 7 -6.82 -9.89 -2.80
CA ARG A 7 -5.95 -10.47 -3.83
C ARG A 7 -6.10 -9.79 -5.19
N PHE A 8 -7.31 -9.39 -5.56
CA PHE A 8 -7.59 -8.84 -6.88
C PHE A 8 -8.02 -7.39 -6.81
N TRP A 9 -7.62 -6.60 -7.80
CA TRP A 9 -8.04 -5.20 -7.95
C TRP A 9 -8.38 -4.91 -9.41
N SER A 10 -9.52 -4.26 -9.66
CA SER A 10 -9.98 -3.93 -11.01
C SER A 10 -9.68 -2.48 -11.37
N GLU A 11 -9.28 -2.23 -12.62
CA GLU A 11 -9.21 -0.89 -13.19
C GLU A 11 -10.58 -0.37 -13.71
N GLY A 12 -11.63 -1.17 -13.56
CA GLY A 12 -12.99 -0.87 -14.03
C GLY A 12 -13.32 -1.44 -15.41
N GLN A 13 -14.62 -1.43 -15.72
CA GLN A 13 -15.18 -1.98 -16.95
C GLN A 13 -15.01 -1.01 -18.13
N ASN A 14 -14.58 -1.54 -19.28
CA ASN A 14 -14.45 -0.80 -20.55
C ASN A 14 -15.42 -1.38 -21.59
N TYR A 15 -16.38 -0.56 -22.02
CA TYR A 15 -17.45 -0.97 -22.94
C TYR A 15 -17.14 -0.50 -24.37
N ARG A 16 -17.21 -1.42 -25.34
CA ARG A 16 -17.11 -1.11 -26.77
C ARG A 16 -18.48 -0.78 -27.38
N GLY A 17 -19.17 0.17 -26.78
CA GLY A 17 -20.53 0.57 -27.14
C GLY A 17 -21.36 0.99 -25.91
N PRO A 18 -22.68 1.18 -26.06
CA PRO A 18 -23.58 1.48 -24.95
C PRO A 18 -23.56 0.36 -23.91
N SER A 19 -23.34 0.70 -22.63
CA SER A 19 -23.29 -0.28 -21.53
C SER A 19 -24.65 -0.88 -21.20
N GLU A 20 -25.74 -0.20 -21.58
CA GLU A 20 -27.11 -0.67 -21.38
C GLU A 20 -27.48 -1.83 -22.31
N LYS A 21 -26.70 -2.04 -23.39
CA LYS A 21 -26.93 -3.13 -24.34
C LYS A 21 -26.21 -4.39 -23.85
N PRO A 22 -26.93 -5.46 -23.46
CA PRO A 22 -26.32 -6.63 -22.81
C PRO A 22 -25.25 -7.34 -23.65
N THR A 23 -25.34 -7.26 -24.98
CA THR A 23 -24.39 -7.89 -25.91
C THR A 23 -23.17 -7.02 -26.22
N THR A 24 -23.03 -5.84 -25.60
CA THR A 24 -21.88 -4.97 -25.84
C THR A 24 -20.61 -5.66 -25.35
N GLU A 25 -19.62 -5.79 -26.22
CA GLU A 25 -18.31 -6.33 -25.85
C GLU A 25 -17.69 -5.45 -24.77
N THR A 26 -17.26 -6.10 -23.69
CA THR A 26 -16.75 -5.44 -22.49
C THR A 26 -15.51 -6.16 -22.02
N TYR A 27 -14.55 -5.40 -21.50
CA TYR A 27 -13.38 -5.97 -20.85
C TYR A 27 -12.98 -5.20 -19.60
N CYS A 28 -12.32 -5.88 -18.68
CA CYS A 28 -11.79 -5.31 -17.44
C CYS A 28 -10.33 -5.72 -17.31
N ASN A 29 -9.48 -4.81 -16.84
CA ASN A 29 -8.12 -5.13 -16.47
C ASN A 29 -8.06 -5.40 -14.98
N VAL A 30 -7.70 -6.62 -14.61
CA VAL A 30 -7.65 -7.07 -13.22
C VAL A 30 -6.21 -7.35 -12.83
N TRP A 31 -5.76 -6.70 -11.76
CA TRP A 31 -4.47 -6.96 -11.14
C TRP A 31 -4.58 -8.11 -10.14
N ASP A 32 -3.70 -9.10 -10.26
CA ASP A 32 -3.52 -10.18 -9.28
C ASP A 32 -2.31 -9.85 -8.41
N TRP A 33 -2.54 -9.45 -7.16
CA TRP A 33 -1.50 -9.12 -6.18
C TRP A 33 -0.69 -10.34 -5.72
N ASP A 34 -1.26 -11.54 -5.85
CA ASP A 34 -0.55 -12.77 -5.53
C ASP A 34 0.53 -13.03 -6.59
N GLN A 35 0.16 -13.01 -7.87
CA GLN A 35 1.07 -13.29 -8.98
C GLN A 35 1.79 -12.05 -9.54
N LEU A 36 1.48 -10.86 -9.04
CA LEU A 36 2.00 -9.55 -9.49
C LEU A 36 1.91 -9.35 -11.01
N ARG A 37 0.73 -9.64 -11.57
CA ARG A 37 0.45 -9.46 -12.99
C ARG A 37 -0.97 -8.93 -13.24
N MET A 38 -1.13 -8.28 -14.38
CA MET A 38 -2.44 -7.91 -14.91
C MET A 38 -2.96 -9.00 -15.85
N VAL A 39 -4.26 -9.29 -15.76
CA VAL A 39 -4.99 -10.16 -16.69
C VAL A 39 -6.22 -9.40 -17.19
N LYS A 40 -6.37 -9.35 -18.51
CA LYS A 40 -7.56 -8.77 -19.16
C LYS A 40 -8.68 -9.81 -19.19
N VAL A 41 -9.83 -9.48 -18.61
CA VAL A 41 -11.02 -10.33 -18.59
C VAL A 41 -12.02 -9.78 -19.60
N LYS A 42 -12.41 -10.57 -20.59
CA LYS A 42 -13.32 -10.17 -21.69
C LYS A 42 -14.63 -10.92 -21.64
N GLY A 43 -15.70 -10.25 -22.03
CA GLY A 43 -17.05 -10.82 -22.15
C GLY A 43 -18.04 -9.76 -22.61
N THR A 44 -19.24 -9.75 -22.03
CA THR A 44 -20.33 -8.87 -22.43
C THR A 44 -20.78 -7.96 -21.29
N ALA A 45 -21.45 -6.85 -21.61
CA ALA A 45 -22.02 -5.94 -20.61
C ALA A 45 -23.09 -6.62 -19.73
N LYS A 46 -23.69 -7.72 -20.19
CA LYS A 46 -24.58 -8.54 -19.35
C LYS A 46 -23.86 -9.15 -18.15
N LEU A 47 -22.62 -9.61 -18.36
CA LEU A 47 -21.81 -10.22 -17.31
C LEU A 47 -21.10 -9.16 -16.45
N PHE A 48 -20.73 -8.03 -17.06
CA PHE A 48 -20.08 -6.91 -16.39
C PHE A 48 -21.03 -5.72 -16.37
N PRO A 49 -22.07 -5.71 -15.54
CA PRO A 49 -22.92 -4.55 -15.40
C PRO A 49 -22.12 -3.39 -14.78
N PRO A 50 -22.51 -2.13 -15.04
CA PRO A 50 -21.91 -0.99 -14.36
C PRO A 50 -22.00 -1.15 -12.84
N GLU A 51 -20.97 -0.70 -12.12
CA GLU A 51 -20.95 -0.60 -10.64
C GLU A 51 -20.81 -1.94 -9.89
N GLU A 52 -20.67 -3.08 -10.56
CA GLU A 52 -20.37 -4.38 -9.92
C GLU A 52 -19.01 -4.93 -10.38
N ASP A 53 -18.11 -5.23 -9.43
CA ASP A 53 -16.78 -5.80 -9.69
C ASP A 53 -16.80 -7.33 -9.90
N ARG A 54 -17.67 -7.81 -10.79
CA ARG A 54 -17.85 -9.26 -11.05
C ARG A 54 -16.60 -9.93 -11.60
N GLU A 55 -15.78 -9.20 -12.35
CA GLU A 55 -14.53 -9.66 -12.93
C GLU A 55 -13.54 -10.23 -11.91
N LEU A 56 -13.57 -9.73 -10.66
CA LEU A 56 -12.70 -10.21 -9.59
C LEU A 56 -13.05 -11.67 -9.25
N SER A 57 -14.33 -11.94 -9.03
CA SER A 57 -14.83 -13.29 -8.74
C SER A 57 -14.63 -14.24 -9.93
N ILE A 58 -14.70 -13.72 -11.15
CA ILE A 58 -14.50 -14.49 -12.37
C ILE A 58 -13.04 -14.93 -12.47
N LEU A 59 -12.10 -13.99 -12.38
CA LEU A 59 -10.67 -14.29 -12.47
C LEU A 59 -10.22 -15.21 -11.33
N ALA A 60 -10.73 -15.01 -10.11
CA ALA A 60 -10.40 -15.83 -8.94
C ALA A 60 -10.55 -17.34 -9.16
N ARG A 61 -11.53 -17.76 -9.98
CA ARG A 61 -11.77 -19.19 -10.29
C ARG A 61 -10.67 -19.82 -11.14
N PHE A 62 -9.95 -19.01 -11.91
CA PHE A 62 -8.99 -19.49 -12.92
C PHE A 62 -7.56 -19.05 -12.63
N ALA A 63 -7.34 -17.98 -11.86
CA ALA A 63 -6.07 -17.28 -11.72
C ALA A 63 -4.88 -18.20 -11.42
N ASP A 64 -5.07 -19.15 -10.49
CA ASP A 64 -4.03 -20.09 -10.10
C ASP A 64 -3.71 -21.10 -11.19
N TYR A 65 -4.64 -21.34 -12.12
CA TYR A 65 -4.52 -22.34 -13.18
C TYR A 65 -3.98 -21.79 -14.50
N LEU A 66 -4.03 -20.47 -14.69
CA LEU A 66 -3.57 -19.83 -15.92
C LEU A 66 -2.04 -19.90 -16.06
N SER A 67 -1.56 -20.25 -17.26
CA SER A 67 -0.14 -20.14 -17.60
C SER A 67 0.36 -18.70 -17.35
N PRO A 68 1.62 -18.50 -16.90
CA PRO A 68 2.25 -17.18 -16.77
C PRO A 68 2.20 -16.33 -18.04
N GLU A 69 2.11 -16.96 -19.21
CA GLU A 69 2.07 -16.30 -20.52
C GLU A 69 0.70 -15.73 -20.89
N VAL A 70 -0.37 -16.16 -20.23
CA VAL A 70 -1.72 -15.67 -20.49
C VAL A 70 -1.83 -14.18 -20.14
N ARG A 71 -2.31 -13.38 -21.09
CA ARG A 71 -2.56 -11.94 -20.98
C ARG A 71 -4.04 -11.61 -20.90
N ALA A 72 -4.88 -12.40 -21.56
CA ALA A 72 -6.33 -12.24 -21.48
C ALA A 72 -7.08 -13.57 -21.39
N ILE A 73 -8.26 -13.50 -20.80
CA ILE A 73 -9.26 -14.57 -20.80
C ILE A 73 -10.56 -14.04 -21.39
N THR A 74 -11.30 -14.92 -22.07
CA THR A 74 -12.65 -14.65 -22.55
C THR A 74 -13.62 -15.56 -21.82
N VAL A 75 -14.73 -14.99 -21.35
CA VAL A 75 -15.79 -15.70 -20.64
C VAL A 75 -17.15 -15.48 -21.30
N ASP A 76 -18.04 -16.47 -21.19
CA ASP A 76 -19.44 -16.34 -21.60
C ASP A 76 -20.31 -15.65 -20.53
N ASP A 77 -21.61 -15.49 -20.80
CA ASP A 77 -22.56 -14.85 -19.89
C ASP A 77 -22.78 -15.61 -18.56
N ASP A 78 -22.36 -16.88 -18.48
CA ASP A 78 -22.38 -17.68 -17.25
C ASP A 78 -21.03 -17.58 -16.51
N GLY A 79 -20.10 -16.79 -17.04
CA GLY A 79 -18.76 -16.59 -16.54
C GLY A 79 -17.85 -17.79 -16.76
N LEU A 80 -18.18 -18.73 -17.65
CA LEU A 80 -17.32 -19.87 -17.95
C LEU A 80 -16.23 -19.46 -18.95
N LEU A 81 -15.04 -20.02 -18.78
CA LEU A 81 -13.89 -19.74 -19.64
C LEU A 81 -14.13 -20.34 -21.04
N THR A 82 -14.17 -19.48 -22.05
CA THR A 82 -14.33 -19.87 -23.47
C THR A 82 -13.07 -19.68 -24.29
N GLY A 83 -12.10 -18.90 -23.81
CA GLY A 83 -10.83 -18.69 -24.49
C GLY A 83 -9.75 -18.07 -23.61
N VAL A 84 -8.50 -18.25 -24.04
CA VAL A 84 -7.30 -17.61 -23.45
C VAL A 84 -6.46 -17.00 -24.57
N SER A 85 -5.74 -15.94 -24.26
CA SER A 85 -4.83 -15.25 -25.18
C SER A 85 -3.47 -15.04 -24.53
N THR A 86 -2.42 -15.29 -25.30
CA THR A 86 -1.02 -15.01 -24.95
C THR A 86 -0.47 -13.82 -25.72
N ASP A 87 -1.34 -13.08 -26.43
CA ASP A 87 -0.94 -11.92 -27.21
C ASP A 87 -0.44 -10.79 -26.30
N LEU A 88 0.78 -10.34 -26.55
CA LEU A 88 1.43 -9.30 -25.78
C LEU A 88 0.78 -7.92 -25.97
N GLU A 89 0.06 -7.70 -27.07
CA GLU A 89 -0.72 -6.47 -27.26
C GLU A 89 -1.91 -6.38 -26.30
N GLU A 90 -2.28 -7.49 -25.66
CA GLU A 90 -3.36 -7.52 -24.68
C GLU A 90 -2.90 -7.22 -23.25
N ASP A 91 -1.58 -7.11 -23.04
CA ASP A 91 -0.98 -6.68 -21.78
C ASP A 91 -1.04 -5.14 -21.63
N ASP A 92 -2.10 -4.67 -20.97
CA ASP A 92 -2.31 -3.25 -20.71
C ASP A 92 -1.46 -2.72 -19.53
N THR A 93 -0.55 -3.55 -18.97
CA THR A 93 0.33 -3.10 -17.89
C THR A 93 1.15 -1.89 -18.35
N LEU A 94 1.09 -0.81 -17.57
CA LEU A 94 1.91 0.37 -17.83
C LEU A 94 3.37 0.12 -17.47
N PHE A 95 4.28 0.67 -18.27
CA PHE A 95 5.71 0.63 -17.99
C PHE A 95 6.00 1.43 -16.72
N LEU A 96 6.65 0.81 -15.73
CA LEU A 96 7.11 1.47 -14.51
C LEU A 96 8.64 1.62 -14.55
N ALA A 97 9.10 2.85 -14.75
CA ALA A 97 10.52 3.17 -14.73
C ALA A 97 11.00 3.38 -13.30
N TYR A 98 11.66 2.38 -12.71
CA TYR A 98 12.34 2.55 -11.42
C TYR A 98 13.56 3.45 -11.56
N ILE A 99 13.83 4.22 -10.52
CA ILE A 99 14.87 5.24 -10.52
C ILE A 99 16.22 4.57 -10.22
N PRO A 100 17.26 4.76 -11.05
CA PRO A 100 18.61 4.32 -10.73
C PRO A 100 19.07 4.89 -9.38
N PHE A 101 19.62 4.03 -8.51
CA PHE A 101 20.07 4.45 -7.18
C PHE A 101 21.08 5.61 -7.21
N SER A 102 21.90 5.68 -8.26
CA SER A 102 22.86 6.77 -8.48
C SER A 102 22.22 8.16 -8.62
N LEU A 103 20.93 8.25 -8.95
CA LEU A 103 20.17 9.49 -9.05
C LEU A 103 19.43 9.82 -7.73
N CYS A 104 19.46 8.92 -6.76
CA CYS A 104 18.78 9.05 -5.48
C CYS A 104 19.75 9.51 -4.38
N GLU A 105 20.29 10.73 -4.48
CA GLU A 105 21.28 11.26 -3.52
C GLU A 105 20.83 11.13 -2.05
N SER A 106 19.53 11.32 -1.79
CA SER A 106 18.96 11.21 -0.43
C SER A 106 19.08 9.82 0.19
N LEU A 107 19.31 8.79 -0.63
CA LEU A 107 19.44 7.39 -0.23
C LEU A 107 20.90 6.94 -0.14
N GLY A 108 21.87 7.79 -0.50
CA GLY A 108 23.29 7.40 -0.62
C GLY A 108 23.93 6.84 0.66
N ASN A 109 23.42 7.22 1.83
CA ASN A 109 23.89 6.71 3.14
C ASN A 109 23.08 5.52 3.66
N CYS A 110 22.05 5.07 2.93
CA CYS A 110 21.25 3.94 3.34
C CYS A 110 21.98 2.63 3.09
N ARG A 111 21.75 1.65 3.96
CA ARG A 111 22.10 0.27 3.64
C ARG A 111 21.24 -0.22 2.49
N THR A 112 21.86 -0.96 1.58
CA THR A 112 21.19 -1.54 0.42
C THR A 112 21.21 -3.06 0.49
N ILE A 113 20.29 -3.67 -0.25
CA ILE A 113 20.27 -5.11 -0.51
C ILE A 113 19.77 -5.35 -1.94
N GLN A 114 20.35 -6.35 -2.60
CA GLN A 114 19.91 -6.78 -3.91
C GLN A 114 18.65 -7.65 -3.80
N TYR A 115 17.71 -7.48 -4.71
CA TYR A 115 16.43 -8.19 -4.70
C TYR A 115 16.61 -9.71 -4.73
N SER A 116 17.55 -10.22 -5.54
CA SER A 116 17.88 -11.66 -5.58
C SER A 116 18.32 -12.27 -4.24
N LYS A 117 18.72 -11.46 -3.25
CA LYS A 117 19.08 -11.91 -1.91
C LYS A 117 17.90 -12.02 -0.94
N LEU A 118 16.73 -11.54 -1.36
CA LEU A 118 15.50 -11.65 -0.59
C LEU A 118 14.82 -12.98 -0.92
N GLN A 119 14.57 -13.78 0.10
CA GLN A 119 13.76 -14.98 0.00
C GLN A 119 12.34 -14.66 0.48
N GLU A 120 11.35 -14.83 -0.40
CA GLU A 120 9.94 -14.72 -0.04
C GLU A 120 9.57 -15.79 0.99
N LEU A 121 8.97 -15.36 2.11
CA LEU A 121 8.45 -16.24 3.16
C LEU A 121 6.92 -16.25 3.17
N ASP A 122 6.31 -15.10 2.93
CA ASP A 122 4.86 -14.94 2.86
C ASP A 122 4.47 -13.66 2.10
N ARG A 123 3.22 -13.57 1.66
CA ARG A 123 2.64 -12.37 1.03
C ARG A 123 1.66 -11.79 2.05
N LEU A 124 1.94 -10.59 2.56
CA LEU A 124 1.15 -10.00 3.64
C LEU A 124 -0.01 -9.16 3.11
N GLY A 125 0.11 -8.63 1.90
CA GLY A 125 -0.92 -7.82 1.25
C GLY A 125 -0.46 -7.25 -0.09
N PRO A 126 -1.29 -6.42 -0.73
CA PRO A 126 -0.90 -5.69 -1.94
C PRO A 126 0.42 -4.93 -1.72
N CYS A 127 1.41 -5.21 -2.56
CA CYS A 127 2.74 -4.58 -2.51
C CYS A 127 3.54 -4.82 -1.21
N ILE A 128 3.20 -5.83 -0.41
CA ILE A 128 3.85 -6.09 0.88
C ILE A 128 4.13 -7.59 1.02
N ASP A 129 5.41 -7.94 1.05
CA ASP A 129 5.87 -9.30 1.27
C ASP A 129 6.61 -9.43 2.60
N LEU A 130 6.49 -10.59 3.25
CA LEU A 130 7.40 -11.02 4.30
C LEU A 130 8.56 -11.74 3.63
N VAL A 131 9.77 -11.28 3.86
CA VAL A 131 10.98 -11.87 3.27
C VAL A 131 12.03 -12.15 4.32
N SER A 132 13.02 -12.97 3.97
CA SER A 132 14.26 -13.10 4.74
C SER A 132 15.50 -12.89 3.89
N TYR A 133 16.58 -12.48 4.55
CA TYR A 133 17.91 -12.42 3.97
C TYR A 133 18.98 -12.74 5.01
N GLU A 134 20.17 -13.14 4.56
CA GLU A 134 21.33 -13.26 5.44
C GLU A 134 22.05 -11.92 5.58
N ASN A 135 22.19 -11.43 6.82
CA ASN A 135 22.97 -10.23 7.07
C ASN A 135 24.48 -10.44 6.87
N GLU A 136 25.27 -9.40 7.12
CA GLU A 136 26.73 -9.43 6.96
C GLU A 136 27.41 -10.50 7.84
N SER A 137 26.76 -10.95 8.91
CA SER A 137 27.21 -12.02 9.81
C SER A 137 26.60 -13.40 9.49
N ARG A 138 25.93 -13.54 8.33
CA ARG A 138 25.19 -14.76 7.91
C ARG A 138 24.08 -15.17 8.87
N ILE A 139 23.51 -14.20 9.58
CA ILE A 139 22.36 -14.44 10.45
C ILE A 139 21.10 -14.09 9.66
N PRO A 140 20.17 -15.04 9.47
CA PRO A 140 18.89 -14.78 8.83
C PRO A 140 18.13 -13.66 9.55
N GLN A 141 17.72 -12.65 8.80
CA GLN A 141 16.83 -11.59 9.23
C GLN A 141 15.48 -11.77 8.56
N LYS A 142 14.39 -11.61 9.31
CA LYS A 142 13.04 -11.51 8.76
C LYS A 142 12.64 -10.05 8.70
N VAL A 143 12.17 -9.60 7.53
CA VAL A 143 11.82 -8.21 7.27
C VAL A 143 10.57 -8.14 6.40
N VAL A 144 9.88 -7.01 6.47
CA VAL A 144 8.76 -6.70 5.59
C VAL A 144 9.30 -5.91 4.41
N PHE A 145 9.12 -6.42 3.19
CA PHE A 145 9.47 -5.76 1.96
C PHE A 145 8.25 -5.00 1.41
N LYS A 146 8.36 -3.68 1.33
CA LYS A 146 7.36 -2.80 0.70
C LYS A 146 7.88 -2.34 -0.66
N PHE A 147 7.04 -2.46 -1.68
CA PHE A 147 7.39 -2.11 -3.06
C PHE A 147 6.21 -1.44 -3.77
N ASN A 148 6.37 -1.07 -5.04
CA ASN A 148 5.26 -0.56 -5.85
C ASN A 148 5.40 -1.06 -7.28
N VAL A 149 4.36 -1.70 -7.81
CA VAL A 149 4.33 -2.27 -9.17
C VAL A 149 3.43 -1.48 -10.12
N LEU A 150 2.66 -0.52 -9.61
CA LEU A 150 1.71 0.25 -10.39
C LEU A 150 2.32 1.57 -10.86
N ASN A 151 2.24 1.87 -12.16
CA ASN A 151 2.58 3.19 -12.69
C ASN A 151 1.45 4.21 -12.45
N LYS A 152 1.10 4.46 -11.19
CA LYS A 152 0.13 5.48 -10.77
C LYS A 152 0.89 6.58 -10.03
N PRO A 153 0.91 7.84 -10.52
CA PRO A 153 1.75 8.91 -9.95
C PRO A 153 1.61 9.09 -8.44
N LEU A 154 0.37 9.01 -7.92
CA LEU A 154 0.12 9.11 -6.48
C LEU A 154 0.80 7.98 -5.69
N ARG A 155 0.70 6.72 -6.13
CA ARG A 155 1.29 5.57 -5.44
C ARG A 155 2.81 5.59 -5.46
N ILE A 156 3.41 5.97 -6.59
CA ILE A 156 4.87 6.10 -6.71
C ILE A 156 5.38 7.16 -5.72
N GLN A 157 4.71 8.32 -5.68
CA GLN A 157 5.11 9.39 -4.78
C GLN A 157 4.87 9.01 -3.30
N MET A 158 3.78 8.31 -2.97
CA MET A 158 3.55 7.81 -1.59
C MET A 158 4.66 6.85 -1.14
N ALA A 159 5.05 5.87 -1.98
CA ALA A 159 6.13 4.95 -1.66
C ALA A 159 7.48 5.66 -1.50
N TRP A 160 7.75 6.68 -2.33
CA TRP A 160 8.95 7.51 -2.22
C TRP A 160 8.97 8.36 -0.95
N ASP A 161 7.84 8.99 -0.63
CA ASP A 161 7.69 9.80 0.58
C ASP A 161 7.89 8.91 1.81
N GLU A 162 7.23 7.74 1.89
CA GLU A 162 7.37 6.80 3.01
C GLU A 162 8.83 6.35 3.22
N LEU A 163 9.50 5.94 2.14
CA LEU A 163 10.91 5.55 2.18
C LEU A 163 11.78 6.67 2.77
N ASN A 164 11.58 7.90 2.30
CA ASN A 164 12.38 9.04 2.74
C ASN A 164 12.06 9.49 4.17
N ILE A 165 10.82 9.28 4.63
CA ILE A 165 10.43 9.52 6.03
C ILE A 165 11.10 8.49 6.93
N LEU A 166 10.84 7.19 6.70
CA LEU A 166 11.29 6.13 7.60
C LEU A 166 12.81 6.07 7.73
N LYS A 167 13.56 6.29 6.63
CA LYS A 167 15.03 6.33 6.70
C LYS A 167 15.57 7.51 7.53
N SER A 168 14.79 8.58 7.67
CA SER A 168 15.22 9.85 8.26
C SER A 168 14.72 10.03 9.69
N LEU A 169 13.71 9.26 10.11
CA LEU A 169 13.20 9.30 11.47
C LEU A 169 14.27 8.83 12.47
N PRO A 170 14.42 9.52 13.62
CA PRO A 170 15.28 9.03 14.68
C PRO A 170 14.73 7.72 15.25
N PRO A 171 15.58 6.82 15.77
CA PRO A 171 15.14 5.59 16.42
C PRO A 171 14.14 5.88 17.55
N HIS A 172 12.95 5.30 17.47
CA HIS A 172 11.90 5.46 18.47
C HIS A 172 11.26 4.09 18.78
N PRO A 173 11.04 3.73 20.06
CA PRO A 173 10.53 2.40 20.43
C PRO A 173 9.10 2.10 19.96
N ASN A 174 8.35 3.13 19.56
CA ASN A 174 6.97 3.02 19.07
C ASN A 174 6.82 3.36 17.58
N ILE A 175 7.92 3.41 16.81
CA ILE A 175 7.90 3.61 15.36
C ILE A 175 8.63 2.43 14.71
N ILE A 176 8.08 1.94 13.59
CA ILE A 176 8.68 0.84 12.84
C ILE A 176 10.09 1.20 12.35
N PRO A 177 11.13 0.39 12.66
CA PRO A 177 12.47 0.65 12.14
C PRO A 177 12.57 0.39 10.63
N PHE A 178 13.13 1.37 9.91
CA PHE A 178 13.68 1.17 8.57
C PHE A 178 14.87 0.20 8.62
N ASP A 179 14.99 -0.67 7.62
CA ASP A 179 16.12 -1.60 7.48
C ASP A 179 17.02 -1.24 6.28
N ARG A 180 16.54 -1.45 5.05
CA ARG A 180 17.36 -1.29 3.83
C ARG A 180 16.56 -0.83 2.62
N VAL A 181 17.24 -0.14 1.70
CA VAL A 181 16.76 0.07 0.33
C VAL A 181 16.95 -1.20 -0.48
N VAL A 182 15.94 -1.61 -1.24
CA VAL A 182 16.02 -2.77 -2.12
C VAL A 182 16.31 -2.30 -3.54
N LEU A 183 17.39 -2.84 -4.10
CA LEU A 183 17.83 -2.59 -5.46
C LEU A 183 17.54 -3.81 -6.33
N GLU A 184 17.10 -3.59 -7.56
CA GLU A 184 17.14 -4.66 -8.55
C GLU A 184 18.57 -4.92 -9.03
N ASP A 185 18.81 -6.15 -9.46
CA ASP A 185 20.14 -6.72 -9.63
C ASP A 185 20.93 -6.22 -10.85
N GLN A 186 20.27 -5.75 -11.92
CA GLN A 186 20.92 -5.46 -13.20
C GLN A 186 21.37 -4.01 -13.33
N GLU A 187 20.47 -3.06 -13.10
CA GLU A 187 20.72 -1.62 -13.28
C GLU A 187 20.75 -0.86 -11.94
N SER A 188 20.70 -1.57 -10.81
CA SER A 188 20.67 -1.01 -9.46
C SER A 188 19.57 0.05 -9.25
N ARG A 189 18.39 -0.18 -9.82
CA ARG A 189 17.23 0.69 -9.63
C ARG A 189 16.55 0.43 -8.28
N VAL A 190 16.04 1.48 -7.66
CA VAL A 190 15.30 1.41 -6.40
C VAL A 190 13.91 0.85 -6.66
N ILE A 191 13.65 -0.37 -6.21
CA ILE A 191 12.36 -1.06 -6.41
C ILE A 191 11.49 -1.10 -5.16
N GLY A 192 12.06 -0.76 -3.99
CA GLY A 192 11.35 -0.70 -2.73
C GLY A 192 12.28 -0.60 -1.54
N PHE A 193 11.79 -0.95 -0.37
CA PHE A 193 12.55 -0.94 0.88
C PHE A 193 12.03 -1.95 1.88
N THR A 194 12.84 -2.22 2.89
CA THR A 194 12.52 -3.17 3.96
C THR A 194 12.39 -2.48 5.30
N THR A 195 11.50 -2.99 6.14
CA THR A 195 11.34 -2.61 7.54
C THR A 195 11.42 -3.84 8.44
N LYS A 196 11.70 -3.63 9.72
CA LYS A 196 11.75 -4.73 10.70
C LYS A 196 10.41 -5.45 10.76
N TYR A 197 10.41 -6.79 10.69
CA TYR A 197 9.21 -7.57 10.94
C TYR A 197 8.88 -7.66 12.44
N ILE A 198 7.63 -7.37 12.81
CA ILE A 198 7.10 -7.50 14.17
C ILE A 198 6.00 -8.58 14.18
N PRO A 199 6.21 -9.71 14.88
CA PRO A 199 5.32 -10.88 14.74
C PRO A 199 4.03 -10.81 15.55
N GLY A 200 3.83 -9.83 16.42
CA GLY A 200 2.65 -9.78 17.30
C GLY A 200 1.34 -9.37 16.62
N GLY A 201 1.37 -9.06 15.32
CA GLY A 201 0.19 -8.68 14.55
C GLY A 201 -0.31 -7.27 14.90
N THR A 202 -1.39 -6.86 14.22
CA THR A 202 -1.98 -5.53 14.35
C THR A 202 -3.15 -5.52 15.32
N LEU A 203 -3.46 -4.35 15.89
CA LEU A 203 -4.61 -4.15 16.76
C LEU A 203 -5.96 -4.18 16.03
N ALA A 204 -5.97 -4.33 14.69
CA ALA A 204 -7.21 -4.66 13.97
C ALA A 204 -7.74 -6.05 14.32
N ASN A 205 -6.90 -6.94 14.86
CA ASN A 205 -7.36 -8.19 15.44
C ASN A 205 -8.00 -7.94 16.82
N SER A 206 -9.34 -7.91 16.85
CA SER A 206 -10.14 -7.69 18.06
C SER A 206 -9.93 -8.71 19.19
N LYS A 207 -9.21 -9.82 18.92
CA LYS A 207 -8.81 -10.80 19.94
C LYS A 207 -7.62 -10.33 20.79
N ILE A 208 -6.92 -9.27 20.38
CA ILE A 208 -5.81 -8.72 21.15
C ILE A 208 -6.38 -7.77 22.20
N PRO A 209 -6.12 -7.99 23.51
CA PRO A 209 -6.61 -7.09 24.55
C PRO A 209 -5.96 -5.71 24.42
N PHE A 210 -6.73 -4.64 24.56
CA PHE A 210 -6.19 -3.28 24.48
C PHE A 210 -5.84 -2.75 25.88
N ARG A 211 -4.63 -2.19 26.00
CA ARG A 211 -4.06 -1.78 27.28
C ARG A 211 -4.01 -0.26 27.42
N PHE A 212 -4.30 0.27 28.59
CA PHE A 212 -4.25 1.70 28.86
C PHE A 212 -2.87 2.30 28.57
N LYS A 213 -1.81 1.55 28.88
CA LYS A 213 -0.43 1.96 28.57
C LYS A 213 -0.19 2.14 27.06
N TRP A 214 -0.90 1.41 26.22
CA TRP A 214 -0.78 1.52 24.77
C TRP A 214 -1.43 2.81 24.25
N LEU A 215 -2.55 3.24 24.83
CA LEU A 215 -3.10 4.57 24.54
C LEU A 215 -2.10 5.67 24.90
N GLN A 216 -1.45 5.57 26.07
CA GLN A 216 -0.42 6.55 26.47
C GLN A 216 0.75 6.59 25.48
N GLN A 217 1.25 5.42 25.07
CA GLN A 217 2.30 5.32 24.05
C GLN A 217 1.87 5.90 22.70
N LEU A 218 0.62 5.69 22.30
CA LEU A 218 0.08 6.22 21.05
C LEU A 218 0.06 7.74 21.08
N THR A 219 -0.48 8.32 22.16
CA THR A 219 -0.50 9.77 22.32
C THR A 219 0.90 10.37 22.35
N GLN A 220 1.86 9.70 23.00
CA GLN A 220 3.26 10.15 23.07
C GLN A 220 3.97 10.13 21.72
N VAL A 221 3.81 9.06 20.93
CA VAL A 221 4.44 9.00 19.59
C VAL A 221 3.78 10.01 18.64
N VAL A 222 2.48 10.27 18.79
CA VAL A 222 1.77 11.30 18.03
C VAL A 222 2.24 12.70 18.40
N ASP A 223 2.41 12.99 19.70
CA ASP A 223 3.04 14.22 20.19
C ASP A 223 4.43 14.41 19.58
N PHE A 224 5.26 13.38 19.66
CA PHE A 224 6.61 13.39 19.13
C PHE A 224 6.64 13.69 17.62
N LEU A 225 5.83 12.99 16.83
CA LEU A 225 5.76 13.20 15.39
C LEU A 225 5.25 14.62 15.05
N ASN A 226 4.12 15.02 15.61
CA ASN A 226 3.47 16.27 15.21
C ASN A 226 4.18 17.50 15.77
N LEU A 227 4.57 17.48 17.05
CA LEU A 227 5.03 18.67 17.74
C LEU A 227 6.55 18.83 17.74
N GLU A 228 7.30 17.74 17.63
CA GLU A 228 8.77 17.79 17.59
C GLU A 228 9.31 17.64 16.17
N LEU A 229 8.72 16.77 15.35
CA LEU A 229 9.24 16.50 14.00
C LEU A 229 8.48 17.23 12.89
N GLY A 230 7.31 17.82 13.18
CA GLY A 230 6.45 18.43 12.18
C GLY A 230 5.93 17.42 11.14
N ILE A 231 5.74 16.16 11.57
CA ILE A 231 5.25 15.05 10.76
C ILE A 231 3.88 14.62 11.27
N MET A 232 2.91 14.51 10.36
CA MET A 232 1.59 13.98 10.66
C MET A 232 1.42 12.64 9.94
N HIS A 233 0.97 11.60 10.63
CA HIS A 233 0.82 10.27 10.04
C HIS A 233 -0.38 10.19 9.07
N GLN A 234 -1.48 10.88 9.37
CA GLN A 234 -2.71 10.99 8.56
C GLN A 234 -3.48 9.68 8.31
N ASP A 235 -3.11 8.59 8.98
CA ASP A 235 -3.77 7.28 8.88
C ASP A 235 -3.61 6.44 10.15
N ILE A 236 -3.70 7.07 11.32
CA ILE A 236 -3.70 6.34 12.59
C ILE A 236 -5.00 5.56 12.70
N ALA A 237 -4.87 4.23 12.74
CA ALA A 237 -5.97 3.28 12.82
C ALA A 237 -5.48 1.97 13.45
N PRO A 238 -6.36 1.10 13.96
CA PRO A 238 -5.97 -0.19 14.55
C PRO A 238 -5.10 -1.06 13.64
N ARG A 239 -5.37 -1.03 12.33
CA ARG A 239 -4.59 -1.76 11.32
C ARG A 239 -3.13 -1.31 11.21
N ASN A 240 -2.81 -0.08 11.62
CA ASN A 240 -1.48 0.53 11.54
C ASN A 240 -0.73 0.53 12.89
N LEU A 241 -1.23 -0.24 13.87
CA LEU A 241 -0.63 -0.40 15.19
C LEU A 241 -0.27 -1.86 15.44
N LEU A 242 1.02 -2.16 15.48
CA LEU A 242 1.56 -3.49 15.81
C LEU A 242 1.80 -3.62 17.32
N ILE A 243 1.73 -4.84 17.85
CA ILE A 243 2.25 -5.15 19.18
C ILE A 243 3.58 -5.88 19.05
N ASP A 244 4.65 -5.35 19.63
CA ASP A 244 5.91 -6.06 19.73
C ASP A 244 5.85 -7.04 20.91
N PRO A 245 5.84 -8.37 20.67
CA PRO A 245 5.72 -9.35 21.74
C PRO A 245 6.96 -9.39 22.65
N CYS A 246 8.12 -8.90 22.20
CA CYS A 246 9.33 -8.87 23.00
C CYS A 246 9.33 -7.72 24.00
N THR A 247 8.77 -6.57 23.62
CA THR A 247 8.79 -5.35 24.44
C THR A 247 7.44 -5.00 25.05
N HIS A 248 6.36 -5.65 24.60
CA HIS A 248 4.97 -5.36 24.94
C HIS A 248 4.57 -3.90 24.68
N LYS A 249 5.16 -3.29 23.65
CA LYS A 249 4.89 -1.91 23.23
C LYS A 249 4.13 -1.91 21.92
N ILE A 250 3.33 -0.86 21.70
CA ILE A 250 2.81 -0.59 20.37
C ILE A 250 3.94 -0.13 19.44
N VAL A 251 3.80 -0.39 18.16
CA VAL A 251 4.67 0.13 17.09
C VAL A 251 3.79 0.66 15.98
N LEU A 252 3.89 1.96 15.72
CA LEU A 252 3.23 2.64 14.60
C LEU A 252 4.01 2.37 13.31
N PHE A 253 3.29 2.00 12.25
CA PHE A 253 3.85 1.73 10.93
C PHE A 253 2.92 2.24 9.83
N ASP A 254 3.37 2.15 8.59
CA ASP A 254 2.63 2.56 7.37
C ASP A 254 2.51 4.08 7.19
N PHE A 255 3.65 4.72 6.92
CA PHE A 255 3.76 6.17 6.76
C PHE A 255 3.47 6.64 5.31
N ASP A 256 2.78 5.83 4.50
CA ASP A 256 2.55 6.11 3.07
C ASP A 256 1.64 7.33 2.82
N ARG A 257 0.87 7.75 3.84
CA ARG A 257 0.05 8.97 3.84
C ARG A 257 0.65 10.12 4.64
N ALA A 258 1.84 9.98 5.21
CA ALA A 258 2.36 10.99 6.12
C ALA A 258 2.61 12.34 5.42
N ALA A 259 2.45 13.43 6.18
CA ALA A 259 2.75 14.81 5.79
C ALA A 259 3.93 15.37 6.58
N SER A 260 4.61 16.36 5.99
CA SER A 260 5.61 17.19 6.65
C SER A 260 5.30 18.66 6.40
N GLY A 261 4.99 19.37 7.48
CA GLY A 261 4.42 20.71 7.39
C GLY A 261 3.22 20.75 6.45
N LYS A 262 3.32 21.53 5.37
CA LYS A 262 2.26 21.64 4.35
C LYS A 262 2.38 20.61 3.23
N LYS A 263 3.53 19.95 3.05
CA LYS A 263 3.72 18.95 1.99
C LYS A 263 2.88 17.73 2.34
N ARG A 264 2.01 17.33 1.40
CA ARG A 264 1.08 16.18 1.54
C ARG A 264 0.05 16.30 2.66
N LEU A 265 -0.14 17.47 3.26
CA LEU A 265 -1.18 17.66 4.26
C LEU A 265 -2.55 17.64 3.58
N TYR A 266 -3.39 16.67 3.95
CA TYR A 266 -4.73 16.49 3.42
C TYR A 266 -5.77 17.06 4.39
N GLU A 267 -6.79 17.68 3.84
CA GLU A 267 -7.92 18.20 4.63
C GLU A 267 -8.64 17.06 5.38
N GLY A 268 -8.95 17.29 6.66
CA GLY A 268 -9.64 16.33 7.52
C GLY A 268 -8.79 15.15 8.03
N ARG A 269 -7.53 15.01 7.61
CA ARG A 269 -6.65 13.90 8.03
C ARG A 269 -5.72 14.28 9.19
N ASP A 270 -6.31 14.79 10.27
CA ASP A 270 -5.58 15.13 11.49
C ASP A 270 -5.34 13.90 12.39
N ASP A 271 -4.14 13.79 12.96
CA ASP A 271 -3.74 12.67 13.82
C ASP A 271 -4.51 12.65 15.14
N VAL A 272 -4.85 13.83 15.71
CA VAL A 272 -5.61 13.90 16.98
C VAL A 272 -7.00 13.30 16.79
N THR A 273 -7.68 13.68 15.72
CA THR A 273 -8.97 13.12 15.30
C THR A 273 -8.83 11.62 15.05
N SER A 274 -7.78 11.19 14.35
CA SER A 274 -7.54 9.78 14.06
C SER A 274 -7.33 8.94 15.32
N VAL A 275 -6.64 9.45 16.35
CA VAL A 275 -6.49 8.78 17.66
C VAL A 275 -7.84 8.61 18.36
N VAL A 276 -8.73 9.61 18.29
CA VAL A 276 -10.08 9.53 18.88
C VAL A 276 -10.89 8.40 18.26
N PHE A 277 -10.94 8.34 16.92
CA PHE A 277 -11.65 7.26 16.21
C PHE A 277 -10.99 5.90 16.44
N THR A 278 -9.66 5.85 16.45
CA THR A 278 -8.90 4.62 16.74
C THR A 278 -9.24 4.06 18.12
N LEU A 279 -9.27 4.91 19.16
CA LEU A 279 -9.61 4.46 20.51
C LEU A 279 -11.05 3.94 20.58
N TYR A 280 -11.99 4.62 19.91
CA TYR A 280 -13.37 4.15 19.82
C TYR A 280 -13.44 2.75 19.20
N GLU A 281 -12.86 2.57 18.01
CA GLU A 281 -12.83 1.28 17.30
C GLU A 281 -12.20 0.17 18.14
N LEU A 282 -11.09 0.44 18.83
CA LEU A 282 -10.42 -0.53 19.70
C LEU A 282 -11.25 -0.96 20.92
N VAL A 283 -12.09 -0.08 21.44
CA VAL A 283 -12.92 -0.37 22.61
C VAL A 283 -14.24 -1.03 22.22
N THR A 284 -14.85 -0.58 21.13
CA THR A 284 -16.22 -0.96 20.75
C THR A 284 -16.29 -1.99 19.64
N ASN A 285 -15.18 -2.24 18.92
CA ASN A 285 -15.14 -2.98 17.66
C ASN A 285 -16.12 -2.43 16.60
N ASP A 286 -16.57 -1.18 16.75
CA ASP A 286 -17.48 -0.53 15.82
C ASP A 286 -16.69 0.25 14.76
N THR A 287 -16.75 -0.25 13.53
CA THR A 287 -16.10 0.33 12.35
C THR A 287 -17.04 1.21 11.51
N SER A 288 -18.21 1.57 12.02
CA SER A 288 -19.22 2.36 11.28
C SER A 288 -18.69 3.70 10.78
N PHE A 289 -17.76 4.32 11.52
CA PHE A 289 -17.13 5.57 11.13
C PHE A 289 -16.07 5.42 10.04
N SER A 290 -15.58 4.20 9.79
CA SER A 290 -14.51 3.95 8.81
C SER A 290 -14.94 4.26 7.37
N GLY A 291 -16.25 4.19 7.07
CA GLY A 291 -16.82 4.55 5.77
C GLY A 291 -17.05 6.06 5.57
N ILE A 292 -16.93 6.87 6.62
CA ILE A 292 -17.17 8.31 6.53
C ILE A 292 -15.93 9.00 5.96
N PRO A 293 -16.06 9.90 4.95
CA PRO A 293 -14.93 10.67 4.44
C PRO A 293 -14.21 11.44 5.54
N HIS A 294 -12.87 11.51 5.48
CA HIS A 294 -12.07 12.16 6.52
C HIS A 294 -12.41 13.64 6.71
N SER A 295 -12.80 14.36 5.66
CA SER A 295 -13.27 15.75 5.73
C SER A 295 -14.50 15.94 6.61
N ASP A 296 -15.34 14.91 6.71
CA ASP A 296 -16.63 14.97 7.38
C ASP A 296 -16.55 14.44 8.83
N ARG A 297 -15.43 13.78 9.16
CA ARG A 297 -15.15 13.29 10.51
C ARG A 297 -14.82 14.44 11.43
N HIS A 298 -15.56 14.51 12.53
CA HIS A 298 -15.27 15.44 13.61
C HIS A 298 -15.27 14.68 14.93
N ILE A 299 -14.34 15.04 15.82
CA ILE A 299 -14.17 14.41 17.14
C ILE A 299 -15.48 14.34 17.94
N GLY A 300 -16.38 15.32 17.75
CA GLY A 300 -17.69 15.37 18.39
C GLY A 300 -18.55 14.13 18.12
N MET A 301 -18.39 13.46 16.97
CA MET A 301 -19.13 12.23 16.64
C MET A 301 -18.89 11.11 17.65
N VAL A 302 -17.67 11.03 18.18
CA VAL A 302 -17.25 10.02 19.15
C VAL A 302 -17.38 10.53 20.58
N GLN A 303 -16.95 11.77 20.84
CA GLN A 303 -16.97 12.33 22.20
C GLN A 303 -18.38 12.62 22.72
N SER A 304 -19.37 12.87 21.85
CA SER A 304 -20.76 13.10 22.26
C SER A 304 -21.52 11.83 22.64
N ILE A 305 -20.99 10.65 22.33
CA ILE A 305 -21.59 9.36 22.69
C ILE A 305 -21.49 9.19 24.21
N SER A 306 -22.63 9.13 24.91
CA SER A 306 -22.66 9.05 26.38
C SER A 306 -22.00 7.76 26.88
N GLU A 307 -22.34 6.61 26.31
CA GLU A 307 -21.87 5.29 26.73
C GLU A 307 -21.22 4.54 25.57
N TRP A 308 -20.02 4.00 25.79
CA TRP A 308 -19.34 3.17 24.80
C TRP A 308 -19.63 1.71 25.12
N ILE A 309 -20.20 0.97 24.17
CA ILE A 309 -20.43 -0.47 24.29
C ILE A 309 -19.06 -1.15 24.18
N VAL A 310 -18.52 -1.62 25.30
CA VAL A 310 -17.21 -2.27 25.35
C VAL A 310 -17.33 -3.69 24.79
N ASN A 311 -16.66 -3.94 23.66
CA ASN A 311 -16.64 -5.25 22.98
C ASN A 311 -15.22 -5.84 22.89
N SER A 312 -14.24 -5.23 23.55
CA SER A 312 -12.87 -5.72 23.63
C SER A 312 -12.43 -5.95 25.07
N GLU A 313 -11.42 -6.81 25.25
CA GLU A 313 -10.79 -7.01 26.55
C GLU A 313 -9.89 -5.82 26.89
N LEU A 314 -10.15 -5.17 28.03
CA LEU A 314 -9.40 -4.01 28.53
C LEU A 314 -8.72 -4.33 29.86
N ASP A 315 -7.55 -3.72 30.09
CA ASP A 315 -6.82 -3.83 31.37
C ASP A 315 -7.23 -2.77 32.42
N SER A 316 -8.23 -1.96 32.11
CA SER A 316 -8.75 -0.88 32.96
C SER A 316 -10.17 -0.50 32.53
N ASP A 317 -10.88 0.23 33.39
CA ASP A 317 -12.21 0.74 33.08
C ASP A 317 -12.19 1.72 31.90
N VAL A 318 -13.21 1.66 31.02
CA VAL A 318 -13.32 2.52 29.84
C VAL A 318 -13.32 4.01 30.18
N SER A 319 -13.83 4.41 31.34
CA SER A 319 -13.79 5.80 31.80
C SER A 319 -12.36 6.32 31.93
N LYS A 320 -11.40 5.47 32.32
CA LYS A 320 -9.99 5.84 32.43
C LYS A 320 -9.39 6.17 31.06
N PHE A 321 -9.70 5.38 30.04
CA PHE A 321 -9.29 5.63 28.66
C PHE A 321 -9.91 6.92 28.13
N ARG A 322 -11.23 7.10 28.34
CA ARG A 322 -11.97 8.28 27.88
C ARG A 322 -11.51 9.56 28.55
N ASN A 323 -11.27 9.54 29.86
CA ASN A 323 -10.80 10.72 30.60
C ASN A 323 -9.41 11.15 30.11
N PHE A 324 -8.47 10.20 30.00
CA PHE A 324 -7.14 10.48 29.48
C PHE A 324 -7.17 11.05 28.06
N LEU A 325 -7.98 10.45 27.16
CA LEU A 325 -8.13 10.96 25.79
C LEU A 325 -8.72 12.36 25.77
N SER A 326 -9.76 12.63 26.58
CA SER A 326 -10.40 13.95 26.65
C SER A 326 -9.45 15.03 27.15
N GLU A 327 -8.64 14.75 28.17
CA GLU A 327 -7.61 15.67 28.67
C GLU A 327 -6.56 15.96 27.59
N TRP A 328 -6.06 14.91 26.92
CA TRP A 328 -5.09 15.05 25.83
C TRP A 328 -5.65 15.87 24.67
N VAL A 329 -6.88 15.61 24.22
CA VAL A 329 -7.57 16.39 23.17
C VAL A 329 -7.79 17.85 23.60
N ALA A 330 -8.12 18.10 24.87
CA ALA A 330 -8.38 19.45 25.36
C ALA A 330 -7.14 20.34 25.27
N ILE A 331 -5.97 19.84 25.69
CA ILE A 331 -4.67 20.54 25.58
C ILE A 331 -4.41 20.95 24.13
N ARG A 332 -4.70 20.04 23.20
CA ARG A 332 -4.42 20.21 21.76
C ARG A 332 -5.32 21.22 21.08
N ARG A 333 -6.54 21.37 21.59
CA ARG A 333 -7.48 22.39 21.14
C ARG A 333 -7.18 23.77 21.71
N SER A 334 -6.56 23.86 22.88
CA SER A 334 -6.19 25.15 23.49
C SER A 334 -4.89 25.73 22.93
N ASP A 335 -3.96 24.89 22.47
CA ASP A 335 -2.55 25.29 22.33
C ASP A 335 -2.12 25.64 20.88
N GLY A 336 -3.08 25.87 19.97
CA GLY A 336 -2.75 26.24 18.59
C GLY A 336 -1.93 25.15 17.88
N ASP A 337 -2.23 23.88 18.14
CA ASP A 337 -1.43 22.72 17.70
C ASP A 337 -1.08 22.71 16.21
N MET A 338 -1.99 23.13 15.35
CA MET A 338 -1.72 23.23 13.91
C MET A 338 -0.63 24.27 13.61
N GLU A 339 -0.62 25.40 14.31
CA GLU A 339 0.47 26.38 14.20
C GLU A 339 1.77 25.80 14.74
N ARG A 340 1.73 25.09 15.86
CA ARG A 340 2.91 24.42 16.43
C ARG A 340 3.48 23.35 15.49
N TYR A 341 2.64 22.48 14.94
CA TYR A 341 3.00 21.49 13.92
C TYR A 341 3.66 22.15 12.70
N LEU A 342 3.05 23.21 12.16
CA LEU A 342 3.58 23.92 11.01
C LEU A 342 4.91 24.63 11.29
N ASN A 343 5.21 24.89 12.57
CA ASN A 343 6.40 25.58 13.03
C ASN A 343 7.44 24.67 13.71
N ALA A 344 7.21 23.36 13.80
CA ALA A 344 8.11 22.42 14.48
C ALA A 344 9.50 22.33 13.79
N PRO A 345 10.61 22.44 14.54
CA PRO A 345 11.96 22.16 14.05
C PRO A 345 12.40 20.73 14.45
N PRO A 346 12.94 19.89 13.54
CA PRO A 346 13.50 20.20 12.23
C PRO A 346 12.52 20.00 11.06
N ARG A 347 12.58 20.89 10.07
CA ARG A 347 11.91 20.64 8.78
C ARG A 347 12.73 19.61 8.01
N PHE A 348 12.40 18.33 8.18
CA PHE A 348 12.93 17.29 7.30
C PHE A 348 12.65 17.70 5.85
N ILE A 349 13.69 18.07 5.10
CA ILE A 349 13.56 18.40 3.69
C ILE A 349 13.38 17.07 2.96
N TRP A 350 12.16 16.80 2.54
CA TRP A 350 11.84 15.60 1.79
C TRP A 350 12.20 15.84 0.33
N PRO A 351 13.14 15.07 -0.23
CA PRO A 351 13.51 15.21 -1.62
C PRO A 351 12.29 14.94 -2.49
N ASP A 352 12.14 15.73 -3.55
CA ASP A 352 11.14 15.42 -4.57
C ASP A 352 11.52 14.12 -5.29
N LEU A 353 10.50 13.43 -5.82
CA LEU A 353 10.69 12.20 -6.58
C LEU A 353 11.46 12.53 -7.87
N PRO A 354 12.65 11.95 -8.10
CA PRO A 354 13.37 12.16 -9.35
C PRO A 354 12.60 11.59 -10.54
N THR A 355 12.70 12.26 -11.70
CA THR A 355 12.18 11.71 -12.95
C THR A 355 13.11 10.62 -13.46
N ALA A 356 12.59 9.40 -13.64
CA ALA A 356 13.37 8.31 -14.21
C ALA A 356 13.81 8.66 -15.65
N PRO A 357 15.09 8.46 -16.01
CA PRO A 357 15.64 8.85 -17.32
C PRO A 357 14.95 8.11 -18.47
N ASP A 358 14.43 6.92 -18.22
CA ASP A 358 13.68 6.13 -19.18
C ASP A 358 12.52 6.92 -19.79
N TYR A 359 11.85 7.77 -19.01
CA TYR A 359 10.72 8.55 -19.51
C TYR A 359 11.13 9.57 -20.57
N ASN A 360 12.42 9.91 -20.71
CA ASN A 360 12.91 10.78 -21.78
C ASN A 360 13.12 10.06 -23.12
N VAL A 361 13.03 8.72 -23.17
CA VAL A 361 13.18 7.97 -24.42
C VAL A 361 11.95 8.18 -25.31
N PRO A 362 12.11 8.73 -26.54
CA PRO A 362 11.00 8.94 -27.47
C PRO A 362 10.44 7.63 -28.01
N PHE A 363 9.12 7.59 -28.21
CA PHE A 363 8.41 6.45 -28.79
C PHE A 363 7.27 6.90 -29.70
N GLU A 364 6.93 6.07 -30.67
CA GLU A 364 5.82 6.32 -31.59
C GLU A 364 4.48 6.00 -30.91
N MET A 365 3.54 6.96 -30.92
CA MET A 365 2.18 6.82 -30.41
C MET A 365 1.18 7.18 -31.51
N GLY A 366 0.93 6.21 -32.39
CA GLY A 366 0.01 6.35 -33.52
C GLY A 366 0.49 7.39 -34.53
N THR A 367 -0.44 7.90 -35.32
CA THR A 367 -0.18 8.86 -36.39
C THR A 367 -0.90 10.18 -36.16
N THR A 368 -0.28 11.28 -36.55
CA THR A 368 -0.92 12.59 -36.66
C THR A 368 -1.99 12.61 -37.76
N TRP A 369 -2.81 13.66 -37.80
CA TRP A 369 -3.90 13.80 -38.77
C TRP A 369 -3.41 13.86 -40.23
N ASP A 370 -2.16 14.27 -40.45
CA ASP A 370 -1.47 14.26 -41.76
C ASP A 370 -0.75 12.93 -42.06
N GLY A 371 -0.99 11.88 -41.27
CA GLY A 371 -0.48 10.53 -41.51
C GLY A 371 0.99 10.31 -41.14
N LYS A 372 1.62 11.25 -40.41
CA LYS A 372 3.01 11.09 -39.95
C LYS A 372 3.07 10.38 -38.59
N PRO A 373 4.16 9.66 -38.29
CA PRO A 373 4.38 9.11 -36.96
C PRO A 373 4.36 10.21 -35.89
N ASN A 374 3.55 10.03 -34.86
CA ASN A 374 3.52 10.93 -33.70
C ASN A 374 4.52 10.44 -32.64
N TRP A 375 5.54 11.24 -32.35
CA TRP A 375 6.59 10.90 -31.39
C TRP A 375 6.35 11.57 -30.04
N MET A 376 6.40 10.80 -28.96
CA MET A 376 6.16 11.27 -27.59
C MET A 376 7.21 10.74 -26.62
N THR A 377 7.31 11.37 -25.45
CA THR A 377 8.06 10.89 -24.28
C THR A 377 7.10 10.69 -23.10
N GLY A 378 7.56 10.07 -22.01
CA GLY A 378 6.76 9.87 -20.79
C GLY A 378 6.07 8.50 -20.69
N HIS A 379 4.87 8.48 -20.11
CA HIS A 379 4.13 7.26 -19.80
C HIS A 379 3.76 6.46 -21.06
N ARG A 380 3.88 5.13 -20.99
CA ARG A 380 3.59 4.19 -22.07
C ARG A 380 3.30 2.79 -21.52
N SER A 381 2.80 1.90 -22.37
CA SER A 381 2.63 0.50 -22.02
C SER A 381 3.98 -0.19 -21.85
N ARG A 382 3.99 -1.24 -21.04
CA ARG A 382 5.13 -2.14 -20.85
C ARG A 382 5.53 -2.80 -22.16
N PHE A 383 4.54 -3.20 -22.97
CA PHE A 383 4.78 -3.73 -24.31
C PHE A 383 5.58 -2.76 -25.20
N THR A 384 5.17 -1.49 -25.28
CA THR A 384 5.88 -0.47 -26.05
C THR A 384 7.31 -0.29 -25.56
N ALA A 385 7.52 -0.20 -24.24
CA ALA A 385 8.86 -0.08 -23.66
C ALA A 385 9.76 -1.28 -24.03
N MET A 386 9.22 -2.50 -23.98
CA MET A 386 9.96 -3.71 -24.39
C MET A 386 10.29 -3.73 -25.88
N LYS A 387 9.35 -3.32 -26.74
CA LYS A 387 9.58 -3.20 -28.19
C LYS A 387 10.72 -2.24 -28.53
N MET A 388 10.91 -1.21 -27.69
CA MET A 388 12.02 -0.26 -27.79
C MET A 388 13.34 -0.77 -27.19
N GLY A 389 13.34 -1.97 -26.59
CA GLY A 389 14.50 -2.51 -25.89
C GLY A 389 14.78 -1.88 -24.53
N GLN A 390 13.81 -1.17 -23.93
CA GLN A 390 13.97 -0.64 -22.58
C GLN A 390 13.91 -1.77 -21.55
N TYR A 391 14.77 -1.69 -20.54
CA TYR A 391 14.75 -2.63 -19.43
C TYR A 391 13.43 -2.51 -18.66
N CYS A 392 12.76 -3.65 -18.47
CA CYS A 392 11.52 -3.76 -17.73
C CYS A 392 11.67 -4.82 -16.65
N PHE A 393 11.69 -4.38 -15.38
CA PHE A 393 11.75 -5.30 -14.25
C PHE A 393 10.48 -6.19 -14.22
N ARG A 394 10.69 -7.50 -14.04
CA ARG A 394 9.62 -8.51 -14.06
C ARG A 394 9.26 -8.91 -12.64
N TRP A 395 8.04 -8.58 -12.25
CA TRP A 395 7.50 -8.90 -10.93
C TRP A 395 6.74 -10.23 -10.90
N GLU A 396 6.37 -10.74 -12.08
CA GLU A 396 5.50 -11.89 -12.19
C GLU A 396 6.07 -13.10 -11.43
N ARG A 397 5.23 -13.71 -10.61
CA ARG A 397 5.60 -14.83 -9.74
C ARG A 397 4.52 -15.92 -9.71
N PRO A 398 4.85 -17.18 -9.37
CA PRO A 398 3.87 -18.25 -9.24
C PRO A 398 2.83 -17.96 -8.14
N PRO A 399 1.61 -18.52 -8.24
CA PRO A 399 0.59 -18.37 -7.22
C PRO A 399 0.99 -19.07 -5.91
N GLN A 400 0.65 -18.47 -4.76
CA GLN A 400 1.07 -18.99 -3.45
C GLN A 400 0.38 -20.32 -3.10
N SER A 401 -0.86 -20.52 -3.54
CA SER A 401 -1.67 -21.73 -3.29
C SER A 401 -1.06 -23.00 -3.88
N ARG A 402 -0.47 -22.93 -5.09
CA ARG A 402 0.21 -24.08 -5.73
C ARG A 402 1.48 -24.48 -4.98
N SER A 403 2.24 -23.50 -4.50
CA SER A 403 3.46 -23.75 -3.72
C SER A 403 3.20 -24.48 -2.40
N LEU A 404 2.04 -24.25 -1.77
CA LEU A 404 1.63 -24.98 -0.56
C LEU A 404 1.25 -26.43 -0.84
N ILE A 405 0.53 -26.70 -1.93
CA ILE A 405 0.16 -28.06 -2.35
C ILE A 405 1.41 -28.86 -2.74
N GLU A 406 2.38 -28.24 -3.43
CA GLU A 406 3.64 -28.90 -3.78
C GLU A 406 4.50 -29.19 -2.52
N ALA A 407 4.52 -28.28 -1.55
CA ALA A 407 5.20 -28.47 -0.27
C ALA A 407 4.57 -29.57 0.60
N GLU A 408 3.24 -29.69 0.63
CA GLU A 408 2.53 -30.76 1.35
C GLU A 408 2.72 -32.13 0.69
N ASN A 409 2.89 -32.19 -0.64
CA ASN A 409 3.13 -33.42 -1.38
C ASN A 409 4.61 -33.85 -1.42
N SER A 410 5.51 -33.06 -0.84
CA SER A 410 6.95 -33.36 -0.77
C SER A 410 7.45 -33.70 0.65
N VAL A 411 6.53 -34.02 1.57
CA VAL A 411 6.81 -34.53 2.94
C VAL A 411 6.60 -36.03 3.03
#